data_AF-X5M6I4-F1
#
_entry.id   AF-X5M6I4-F1
#
_cell.length_a   1.000
_cell.length_b   1.000
_cell.length_c   1.000
_cell.angle_alpha   90.00
_cell.angle_beta   90.00
_cell.angle_gamma   90.00
#
_symmetry.space_group_name_H-M   'P 1'
#
loop_
_entity.id
_entity.type
_entity.pdbx_description
1 polymer ?
#
loop_
_entity_poly.entity_id
_entity_poly.type
_entity_poly.pdbx_seq_one_letter_code
_entity_poly.pdbx_strand_id
1 'polypeptide(L)'
;MAIMRRFLRELGYSVHPWKLGRNLGPNAELRAGMMARLEEIEGRVGRRVSIVGWSLGGIYARELARRSPRLVRQVITLASPFAAGMRMDNNYVDEALAERLRTPPPVPCTALYTRHDGVVPWQTCREDVHPHTENIEIPATHIGIGVNALALYAIADRLAQPEGKWQPFKKNGVKSLLYRERG
;
A
#
# COMPACT_ATOMS: atom_id res chain seq x y z
N MET A 1 -9.95 5.11 8.19
CA MET A 1 -8.53 5.46 8.44
C MET A 1 -8.30 6.53 9.53
N ALA A 2 -9.22 6.81 10.46
CA ALA A 2 -8.94 7.81 11.52
C ALA A 2 -7.87 7.33 12.51
N ILE A 3 -7.94 6.06 12.91
CA ILE A 3 -7.00 5.43 13.86
C ILE A 3 -5.58 5.42 13.33
N MET A 4 -5.35 4.87 12.12
CA MET A 4 -4.02 4.84 11.51
C MET A 4 -3.40 6.23 11.37
N ARG A 5 -4.19 7.24 10.96
CA ARG A 5 -3.68 8.62 10.86
C ARG A 5 -3.32 9.20 12.22
N ARG A 6 -4.11 8.92 13.26
CA ARG A 6 -3.82 9.36 14.63
C ARG A 6 -2.53 8.72 15.12
N PHE A 7 -2.42 7.40 15.02
CA PHE A 7 -1.23 6.64 15.41
C PHE A 7 0.04 7.17 14.73
N LEU A 8 0.02 7.35 13.41
CA LEU A 8 1.18 7.86 12.68
C LEU A 8 1.53 9.32 13.06
N ARG A 9 0.54 10.15 13.40
CA ARG A 9 0.82 11.50 13.93
C ARG A 9 1.45 11.47 15.31
N GLU A 10 1.01 10.56 16.18
CA GLU A 10 1.61 10.35 17.50
C GLU A 10 3.08 9.88 17.38
N LEU A 11 3.44 9.20 16.29
CA LEU A 11 4.84 8.86 15.94
C LEU A 11 5.61 10.02 15.26
N GLY A 12 5.00 11.20 15.10
CA GLY A 12 5.66 12.38 14.52
C GLY A 12 5.60 12.48 12.98
N TYR A 13 4.83 11.64 12.29
CA TYR A 13 4.68 11.77 10.83
C TYR A 13 3.74 12.92 10.42
N SER A 14 4.10 13.63 9.35
CA SER A 14 3.18 14.54 8.67
C SER A 14 2.17 13.76 7.82
N VAL A 15 1.01 13.46 8.41
CA VAL A 15 0.00 12.59 7.78
C VAL A 15 -1.08 13.39 7.06
N HIS A 16 -1.16 13.19 5.74
CA HIS A 16 -2.11 13.85 4.86
C HIS A 16 -3.16 12.86 4.32
N PRO A 17 -4.47 13.19 4.39
CA PRO A 17 -5.48 12.41 3.70
C PRO A 17 -5.47 12.71 2.19
N TRP A 18 -6.10 11.84 1.40
CA TRP A 18 -6.19 12.01 -0.05
C TRP A 18 -7.03 13.21 -0.50
N LYS A 19 -8.07 13.59 0.27
CA LYS A 19 -8.99 14.71 0.03
C LYS A 19 -9.81 14.67 -1.29
N LEU A 20 -9.93 13.52 -1.96
CA LEU A 20 -10.65 13.40 -3.24
C LEU A 20 -12.08 12.84 -3.10
N GLY A 21 -12.72 13.04 -1.95
CA GLY A 21 -14.12 12.64 -1.74
C GLY A 21 -14.31 11.13 -1.56
N ARG A 22 -15.30 10.54 -2.26
CA ARG A 22 -15.58 9.10 -2.27
C ARG A 22 -14.97 8.48 -3.52
N ASN A 23 -14.45 7.25 -3.40
CA ASN A 23 -13.96 6.50 -4.54
C ASN A 23 -15.14 5.92 -5.32
N LEU A 24 -15.40 6.46 -6.51
CA LEU A 24 -16.44 6.00 -7.43
C LEU A 24 -15.85 5.21 -8.62
N GLY A 25 -14.61 4.74 -8.48
CA GLY A 25 -13.90 4.05 -9.54
C GLY A 25 -12.99 4.96 -10.37
N PRO A 26 -12.17 4.36 -11.25
CA PRO A 26 -11.14 5.07 -11.98
C PRO A 26 -11.73 5.99 -13.05
N ASN A 27 -11.45 7.29 -12.97
CA ASN A 27 -11.74 8.24 -14.04
C ASN A 27 -10.58 9.25 -14.22
N ALA A 28 -10.61 10.04 -15.30
CA ALA A 28 -9.54 10.96 -15.64
C ALA A 28 -9.36 12.07 -14.59
N GLU A 29 -10.46 12.62 -14.08
CA GLU A 29 -10.47 13.67 -13.06
C GLU A 29 -9.86 13.18 -11.75
N LEU A 30 -10.24 12.00 -11.28
CA LEU A 30 -9.68 11.37 -10.09
C LEU A 30 -8.17 11.14 -10.24
N ARG A 31 -7.72 10.66 -11.40
CA ARG A 31 -6.29 10.49 -11.67
C ARG A 31 -5.53 11.81 -11.63
N ALA A 32 -6.07 12.87 -12.24
CA ALA A 32 -5.47 14.19 -12.22
C ALA A 32 -5.43 14.75 -10.78
N GLY A 33 -6.53 14.63 -10.03
CA GLY A 33 -6.61 15.05 -8.63
C GLY A 33 -5.62 14.31 -7.72
N MET A 34 -5.40 13.01 -7.95
CA MET A 34 -4.40 12.25 -7.20
C MET A 34 -2.97 12.71 -7.47
N MET A 35 -2.63 13.01 -8.74
CA MET A 35 -1.33 13.57 -9.10
C MET A 35 -1.12 14.96 -8.48
N ALA A 36 -2.08 15.86 -8.65
CA ALA A 36 -2.03 17.21 -8.07
C ALA A 36 -1.91 17.17 -6.54
N ARG A 37 -2.61 16.23 -5.88
CA ARG A 37 -2.50 16.04 -4.43
C ARG A 37 -1.11 15.58 -4.00
N LEU A 38 -0.48 14.68 -4.76
CA LEU A 38 0.87 14.22 -4.49
C LEU A 38 1.88 15.37 -4.62
N GLU A 39 1.78 16.15 -5.69
CA GLU A 39 2.62 17.34 -5.93
C GLU A 39 2.41 18.42 -4.86
N GLU A 40 1.17 18.67 -4.43
CA GLU A 40 0.87 19.61 -3.34
C GLU A 40 1.54 19.18 -2.02
N ILE A 41 1.46 17.90 -1.66
CA ILE A 41 2.06 17.38 -0.42
C ILE A 41 3.59 17.46 -0.51
N GLU A 42 4.16 17.02 -1.63
CA GLU A 42 5.60 17.04 -1.86
C GLU A 42 6.13 18.49 -1.81
N GLY A 43 5.50 19.42 -2.54
CA GLY A 43 5.90 20.83 -2.55
C GLY A 43 5.77 21.53 -1.20
N ARG A 44 4.81 21.11 -0.35
CA ARG A 44 4.67 21.65 1.01
C ARG A 44 5.71 21.12 2.00
N VAL A 45 6.08 19.84 1.86
CA VAL A 45 6.97 19.15 2.82
C VAL A 45 8.43 19.18 2.36
N GLY A 46 8.68 19.35 1.06
CA GLY A 46 10.00 19.33 0.42
C GLY A 46 10.67 17.97 0.42
N ARG A 47 9.90 16.87 0.51
CA ARG A 47 10.41 15.49 0.60
C ARG A 47 9.49 14.53 -0.14
N ARG A 48 10.08 13.48 -0.72
CA ARG A 48 9.33 12.36 -1.32
C ARG A 48 8.32 11.76 -0.36
N VAL A 49 7.14 11.47 -0.87
CA VAL A 49 5.98 11.03 -0.10
C VAL A 49 5.96 9.51 0.03
N SER A 50 5.70 8.99 1.23
CA SER A 50 5.37 7.57 1.42
C SER A 50 3.85 7.40 1.34
N ILE A 51 3.36 6.50 0.50
CA ILE A 51 1.93 6.35 0.24
C ILE A 51 1.44 5.05 0.88
N VAL A 52 0.42 5.16 1.74
CA VAL A 52 -0.28 4.01 2.31
C VAL A 52 -1.64 3.87 1.62
N GLY A 53 -1.82 2.78 0.87
CA GLY A 53 -3.06 2.48 0.15
C GLY A 53 -3.74 1.25 0.71
N TRP A 54 -5.08 1.24 0.74
CA TRP A 54 -5.86 0.10 1.22
C TRP A 54 -6.90 -0.26 0.18
N SER A 55 -7.06 -1.56 -0.12
CA SER A 55 -7.99 -2.06 -1.12
C SER A 55 -7.69 -1.40 -2.48
N LEU A 56 -8.69 -0.90 -3.20
CA LEU A 56 -8.52 -0.14 -4.46
C LEU A 56 -7.56 1.06 -4.31
N GLY A 57 -7.48 1.67 -3.13
CA GLY A 57 -6.52 2.76 -2.87
C GLY A 57 -5.05 2.34 -3.00
N GLY A 58 -4.72 1.06 -2.80
CA GLY A 58 -3.37 0.55 -3.05
C GLY A 58 -3.03 0.41 -4.53
N ILE A 59 -4.01 0.12 -5.39
CA ILE A 59 -3.82 0.15 -6.84
C ILE A 59 -3.48 1.57 -7.29
N TYR A 60 -4.22 2.57 -6.79
CA TYR A 60 -3.90 3.97 -7.06
C TYR A 60 -2.54 4.41 -6.51
N ALA A 61 -2.18 3.98 -5.30
CA ALA A 61 -0.86 4.26 -4.73
C ALA A 61 0.28 3.74 -5.61
N ARG A 62 0.16 2.49 -6.10
CA ARG A 62 1.13 1.89 -7.03
C ARG A 62 1.20 2.66 -8.34
N GLU A 63 0.06 3.03 -8.92
CA GLU A 63 0.05 3.76 -10.19
C GLU A 63 0.60 5.20 -10.06
N LEU A 64 0.37 5.89 -8.94
CA LEU A 64 1.03 7.16 -8.64
C LEU A 64 2.56 7.00 -8.58
N ALA A 65 3.03 5.97 -7.86
CA ALA A 65 4.44 5.68 -7.75
C ALA A 65 5.09 5.30 -9.09
N ARG A 66 4.37 4.61 -9.97
CA ARG A 66 4.84 4.26 -11.31
C ARG A 66 4.97 5.49 -12.21
N ARG A 67 4.01 6.43 -12.12
CA ARG A 67 3.99 7.65 -12.93
C ARG A 67 5.03 8.67 -12.48
N SER A 68 5.19 8.84 -11.17
CA SER A 68 6.09 9.84 -10.59
C SER A 68 6.97 9.26 -9.48
N PRO A 69 7.88 8.33 -9.80
CA PRO A 69 8.75 7.70 -8.80
C PRO A 69 9.68 8.71 -8.11
N ARG A 70 9.95 9.86 -8.75
CA ARG A 70 10.74 10.94 -8.13
C ARG A 70 10.03 11.63 -6.97
N LEU A 71 8.69 11.57 -6.90
CA LEU A 71 7.89 12.17 -5.84
C LEU A 71 7.52 11.15 -4.74
N VAL A 72 7.72 9.85 -5.00
CA VAL A 72 7.27 8.79 -4.10
C VAL A 72 8.48 8.07 -3.50
N ARG A 73 8.54 8.00 -2.17
CA ARG A 73 9.59 7.30 -1.43
C ARG A 73 9.37 5.79 -1.39
N GLN A 74 8.13 5.38 -1.11
CA GLN A 74 7.73 3.98 -1.00
C GLN A 74 6.20 3.85 -1.02
N VAL A 75 5.72 2.65 -1.33
CA VAL A 75 4.30 2.28 -1.26
C VAL A 75 4.11 1.18 -0.22
N ILE A 76 3.14 1.37 0.67
CA ILE A 76 2.67 0.32 1.59
C ILE A 76 1.21 0.04 1.25
N THR A 77 0.90 -1.18 0.86
CA THR A 77 -0.47 -1.58 0.57
C THR A 77 -1.05 -2.42 1.69
N LEU A 78 -2.36 -2.31 1.92
CA LEU A 78 -3.12 -3.17 2.81
C LEU A 78 -4.22 -3.84 2.00
N ALA A 79 -4.28 -5.17 2.00
CA ALA A 79 -5.35 -5.95 1.35
C ALA A 79 -5.72 -5.42 -0.05
N SER A 80 -4.70 -5.08 -0.84
CA SER A 80 -4.87 -4.39 -2.13
C SER A 80 -4.69 -5.39 -3.28
N PRO A 81 -5.74 -5.70 -4.06
CA PRO A 81 -5.74 -6.76 -5.06
C PRO A 81 -5.09 -6.31 -6.40
N PHE A 82 -3.77 -6.12 -6.41
CA PHE A 82 -3.04 -5.65 -7.60
C PHE A 82 -2.40 -6.75 -8.46
N ALA A 83 -2.13 -7.94 -7.91
CA ALA A 83 -1.40 -9.04 -8.55
C ALA A 83 -2.29 -10.00 -9.37
N ALA A 84 -3.19 -9.41 -10.17
CA ALA A 84 -4.12 -10.06 -11.11
C ALA A 84 -5.36 -10.76 -10.50
N GLY A 85 -6.43 -10.80 -11.32
CA GLY A 85 -7.58 -11.69 -11.17
C GLY A 85 -8.95 -11.04 -10.96
N MET A 86 -9.03 -9.76 -10.54
CA MET A 86 -10.33 -9.16 -10.26
C MET A 86 -11.04 -8.66 -11.51
N ARG A 87 -12.31 -9.06 -11.65
CA ARG A 87 -13.34 -8.30 -12.36
C ARG A 87 -13.52 -6.97 -11.64
N MET A 88 -12.97 -5.89 -12.17
CA MET A 88 -13.34 -4.55 -11.71
C MET A 88 -14.64 -4.18 -12.43
N ASP A 89 -15.71 -4.01 -11.67
CA ASP A 89 -17.01 -3.52 -12.15
C ASP A 89 -17.58 -4.28 -13.36
N ASN A 90 -17.58 -5.62 -13.31
CA ASN A 90 -18.04 -6.52 -14.38
C ASN A 90 -17.25 -6.52 -15.70
N ASN A 91 -16.16 -5.75 -15.80
CA ASN A 91 -15.28 -5.77 -16.96
C ASN A 91 -14.06 -6.69 -16.69
N TYR A 92 -13.75 -7.54 -17.67
CA TYR A 92 -12.48 -8.26 -17.68
C TYR A 92 -11.35 -7.25 -17.76
N VAL A 93 -10.42 -7.35 -16.81
CA VAL A 93 -9.11 -6.70 -16.93
C VAL A 93 -8.37 -7.48 -18.01
N ASP A 94 -7.98 -6.82 -19.10
CA ASP A 94 -7.17 -7.48 -20.14
C ASP A 94 -5.80 -7.87 -19.58
N GLU A 95 -5.12 -8.80 -20.27
CA GLU A 95 -3.85 -9.36 -19.83
C GLU A 95 -2.76 -8.28 -19.69
N ALA A 96 -2.75 -7.28 -20.56
CA ALA A 96 -1.77 -6.20 -20.51
C ALA A 96 -1.95 -5.31 -19.27
N LEU A 97 -3.20 -4.98 -18.92
CA LEU A 97 -3.52 -4.23 -17.71
C LEU A 97 -3.25 -5.07 -16.47
N ALA A 98 -3.57 -6.37 -16.48
CA ALA A 98 -3.28 -7.28 -15.37
C ALA A 98 -1.78 -7.36 -15.10
N GLU A 99 -0.96 -7.55 -16.14
CA GLU A 99 0.49 -7.61 -16.04
C GLU A 99 1.09 -6.30 -15.53
N ARG A 100 0.59 -5.17 -16.02
CA ARG A 100 1.00 -3.84 -15.55
C ARG A 100 0.71 -3.64 -14.06
N LEU A 101 -0.47 -4.04 -13.58
CA LEU A 101 -0.85 -3.88 -12.18
C LEU A 101 -0.02 -4.78 -11.26
N ARG A 102 0.28 -6.00 -11.72
CA ARG A 102 1.11 -6.98 -11.05
C ARG A 102 2.56 -6.52 -10.92
N THR A 103 3.14 -5.97 -11.99
CA THR A 103 4.51 -5.45 -11.99
C THR A 103 4.68 -4.38 -10.89
N PRO A 104 5.62 -4.48 -9.94
CA PRO A 104 5.83 -3.44 -8.93
C PRO A 104 6.30 -2.11 -9.56
N PRO A 105 5.92 -0.94 -9.03
CA PRO A 105 6.52 0.33 -9.44
C PRO A 105 8.01 0.39 -9.05
N PRO A 106 8.80 1.31 -9.65
CA PRO A 106 10.25 1.42 -9.41
C PRO A 106 10.58 2.16 -8.09
N VAL A 107 9.88 1.81 -7.01
CA VAL A 107 10.11 2.27 -5.64
C VAL A 107 9.86 1.09 -4.68
N PRO A 108 10.41 1.10 -3.46
CA PRO A 108 10.13 0.05 -2.50
C PRO A 108 8.64 -0.13 -2.23
N CYS A 109 8.20 -1.40 -2.22
CA CYS A 109 6.81 -1.77 -2.04
C CYS A 109 6.66 -2.82 -0.93
N THR A 110 5.76 -2.59 0.01
CA THR A 110 5.41 -3.56 1.03
C THR A 110 3.92 -3.85 0.96
N ALA A 111 3.56 -5.12 0.78
CA ALA A 111 2.18 -5.58 0.78
C ALA A 111 1.83 -6.27 2.10
N LEU A 112 0.94 -5.63 2.85
CA LEU A 112 0.29 -6.23 4.01
C LEU A 112 -0.97 -6.95 3.50
N TYR A 113 -0.98 -8.27 3.57
CA TYR A 113 -2.11 -9.09 3.12
C TYR A 113 -2.65 -9.92 4.28
N THR A 114 -3.86 -10.46 4.14
CA THR A 114 -4.42 -11.38 5.12
C THR A 114 -5.05 -12.58 4.43
N ARG A 115 -4.79 -13.79 4.92
CA ARG A 115 -5.44 -15.02 4.42
C ARG A 115 -6.92 -15.10 4.80
N HIS A 116 -7.35 -14.34 5.81
CA HIS A 116 -8.75 -14.24 6.23
C HIS A 116 -9.48 -13.09 5.51
N ASP A 117 -9.02 -12.71 4.32
CA ASP A 117 -9.69 -11.73 3.48
C ASP A 117 -10.99 -12.34 2.92
N GLY A 118 -12.13 -11.73 3.27
CA GLY A 118 -13.44 -12.13 2.80
C GLY A 118 -13.96 -11.30 1.62
N VAL A 119 -13.15 -10.38 1.08
CA VAL A 119 -13.56 -9.44 0.02
C VAL A 119 -12.82 -9.75 -1.28
N VAL A 120 -11.51 -10.01 -1.21
CA VAL A 120 -10.68 -10.32 -2.37
C VAL A 120 -9.82 -11.56 -2.09
N PRO A 121 -9.48 -12.37 -3.12
CA PRO A 121 -8.55 -13.47 -2.92
C PRO A 121 -7.19 -12.91 -2.50
N TRP A 122 -6.72 -13.28 -1.32
CA TRP A 122 -5.52 -12.70 -0.69
C TRP A 122 -4.24 -12.85 -1.51
N GLN A 123 -4.18 -13.87 -2.38
CA GLN A 123 -3.06 -14.11 -3.30
C GLN A 123 -2.88 -12.93 -4.26
N THR A 124 -3.99 -12.29 -4.66
CA THR A 124 -3.98 -11.10 -5.52
C THR A 124 -3.42 -9.87 -4.81
N CYS A 125 -3.24 -9.92 -3.49
CA CYS A 125 -2.67 -8.84 -2.70
C CYS A 125 -1.16 -8.94 -2.50
N ARG A 126 -0.49 -9.90 -3.15
CA ARG A 126 0.93 -10.17 -2.93
C ARG A 126 1.79 -9.62 -4.05
N GLU A 127 2.92 -9.03 -3.68
CA GLU A 127 3.99 -8.74 -4.61
C GLU A 127 4.63 -10.02 -5.13
N ASP A 128 5.05 -10.00 -6.39
CA ASP A 128 6.07 -10.94 -6.86
C ASP A 128 7.40 -10.68 -6.17
N VAL A 129 8.26 -11.70 -6.16
CA VAL A 129 9.61 -11.61 -5.60
C VAL A 129 10.44 -10.61 -6.41
N HIS A 130 10.85 -9.51 -5.78
CA HIS A 130 11.70 -8.48 -6.35
C HIS A 130 12.65 -7.92 -5.27
N PRO A 131 13.86 -7.43 -5.61
CA PRO A 131 14.81 -6.85 -4.65
C PRO A 131 14.27 -5.73 -3.73
N HIS A 132 13.13 -5.12 -4.07
CA HIS A 132 12.52 -4.01 -3.31
C HIS A 132 11.05 -4.26 -2.95
N THR A 133 10.57 -5.49 -3.08
CA THR A 133 9.21 -5.87 -2.69
C THR A 133 9.22 -6.77 -1.47
N GLU A 134 8.14 -6.72 -0.69
CA GLU A 134 7.95 -7.64 0.42
C GLU A 134 6.47 -7.88 0.70
N ASN A 135 6.17 -9.11 1.14
CA ASN A 135 4.85 -9.53 1.58
C ASN A 135 4.86 -9.82 3.09
N ILE A 136 3.92 -9.25 3.83
CA ILE A 136 3.76 -9.49 5.27
C ILE A 136 2.31 -9.91 5.53
N GLU A 137 2.14 -11.14 6.01
CA GLU A 137 0.83 -11.64 6.43
C GLU A 137 0.41 -11.00 7.75
N ILE A 138 -0.83 -10.50 7.82
CA ILE A 138 -1.45 -9.94 9.01
C ILE A 138 -2.68 -10.79 9.37
N PRO A 139 -2.80 -11.32 10.60
CA PRO A 139 -4.00 -12.01 11.04
C PRO A 139 -5.15 -11.01 11.28
N ALA A 140 -5.91 -10.69 10.23
CA ALA A 140 -7.01 -9.72 10.25
C ALA A 140 -8.07 -10.03 9.20
N THR A 141 -9.22 -9.36 9.24
CA THR A 141 -10.15 -9.33 8.09
C THR A 141 -9.77 -8.20 7.11
N HIS A 142 -10.36 -8.18 5.92
CA HIS A 142 -10.15 -7.10 4.92
C HIS A 142 -10.36 -5.70 5.51
N ILE A 143 -11.35 -5.53 6.39
CA ILE A 143 -11.68 -4.27 7.06
C ILE A 143 -10.85 -4.08 8.32
N GLY A 144 -10.70 -5.16 9.11
CA GLY A 144 -9.96 -5.13 10.37
C GLY A 144 -8.48 -4.79 10.19
N ILE A 145 -7.88 -5.09 9.04
CA ILE A 145 -6.46 -4.85 8.77
C ILE A 145 -6.07 -3.37 8.94
N GLY A 146 -6.97 -2.43 8.62
CA GLY A 146 -6.71 -0.99 8.72
C GLY A 146 -6.59 -0.45 10.14
N VAL A 147 -6.98 -1.24 11.14
CA VAL A 147 -6.91 -0.89 12.58
C VAL A 147 -6.17 -1.94 13.41
N ASN A 148 -5.67 -3.01 12.77
CA ASN A 148 -4.94 -4.08 13.43
C ASN A 148 -3.58 -3.59 13.93
N ALA A 149 -3.25 -3.84 15.20
CA ALA A 149 -2.01 -3.38 15.82
C ALA A 149 -0.74 -3.92 15.11
N LEU A 150 -0.77 -5.14 14.59
CA LEU A 150 0.35 -5.72 13.84
C LEU A 150 0.52 -5.05 12.47
N ALA A 151 -0.57 -4.65 11.81
CA ALA A 151 -0.50 -3.86 10.59
C ALA A 151 0.05 -2.45 10.87
N LEU A 152 -0.43 -1.79 11.93
CA LEU A 152 0.07 -0.47 12.34
C LEU A 152 1.56 -0.51 12.68
N TYR A 153 1.99 -1.51 13.43
CA TYR A 153 3.41 -1.72 13.73
C TYR A 153 4.23 -1.94 12.46
N ALA A 154 3.78 -2.82 11.55
CA ALA A 154 4.47 -3.08 10.30
C ALA A 154 4.61 -1.78 9.48
N ILE A 155 3.53 -1.00 9.35
CA ILE A 155 3.58 0.31 8.67
C ILE A 155 4.62 1.23 9.30
N ALA A 156 4.60 1.39 10.64
CA ALA A 156 5.54 2.27 11.32
C ALA A 156 7.00 1.83 11.12
N ASP A 157 7.26 0.53 11.22
CA ASP A 157 8.57 -0.05 11.01
C ASP A 157 9.08 0.17 9.56
N ARG A 158 8.21 0.01 8.54
CA ARG A 158 8.56 0.34 7.15
C ARG A 158 8.80 1.84 6.95
N LEU A 159 7.99 2.67 7.58
CA LEU A 159 8.12 4.13 7.49
C LEU A 159 9.39 4.65 8.18
N ALA A 160 9.90 3.95 9.21
CA ALA A 160 11.08 4.34 9.98
C ALA A 160 12.41 4.14 9.23
N GLN A 161 12.46 3.33 8.17
CA GLN A 161 13.71 3.07 7.45
C GLN A 161 14.24 4.32 6.72
N PRO A 162 15.55 4.62 6.72
CA PRO A 162 16.05 5.73 5.91
C PRO A 162 15.78 5.54 4.41
N GLU A 163 15.56 6.64 3.69
CA GLU A 163 15.44 6.58 2.22
C GLU A 163 16.71 6.00 1.58
N GLY A 164 16.55 5.13 0.58
CA GLY A 164 17.67 4.42 -0.06
C GLY A 164 18.27 3.30 0.78
N LYS A 165 17.75 3.03 1.99
CA LYS A 165 18.21 1.94 2.87
C LYS A 165 17.11 0.91 3.13
N TRP A 166 16.26 0.69 2.12
CA TRP A 166 15.16 -0.27 2.24
C TRP A 166 15.69 -1.68 2.53
N GLN A 167 15.08 -2.36 3.50
CA GLN A 167 15.38 -3.73 3.89
C GLN A 167 14.08 -4.51 4.19
N PRO A 168 14.06 -5.83 3.94
CA PRO A 168 12.96 -6.69 4.35
C PRO A 168 12.66 -6.64 5.86
N PHE A 169 11.43 -6.99 6.22
CA PHE A 169 10.84 -6.97 7.53
C PHE A 169 11.37 -8.15 8.34
N LYS A 170 12.11 -7.81 9.39
CA LYS A 170 12.76 -8.82 10.24
C LYS A 170 11.75 -9.42 11.21
N LYS A 171 11.36 -10.67 10.94
CA LYS A 171 10.50 -11.52 11.80
C LYS A 171 11.35 -12.29 12.84
N ASN A 172 12.10 -11.59 13.68
CA ASN A 172 12.98 -12.20 14.71
C ASN A 172 12.38 -12.12 16.12
N GLY A 173 12.81 -13.02 17.02
CA GLY A 173 12.34 -13.07 18.41
C GLY A 173 10.80 -13.19 18.48
N VAL A 174 10.15 -12.42 19.34
CA VAL A 174 8.67 -12.42 19.49
C VAL A 174 7.95 -12.10 18.18
N LYS A 175 8.56 -11.33 17.26
CA LYS A 175 7.97 -11.03 15.95
C LYS A 175 7.83 -12.28 15.06
N SER A 176 8.66 -13.31 15.25
CA SER A 176 8.52 -14.56 14.50
C SER A 176 7.22 -15.28 14.83
N LEU A 177 6.74 -15.16 16.08
CA LEU A 177 5.48 -15.71 16.54
C LEU A 177 4.29 -14.85 16.05
N LEU A 178 4.40 -13.52 16.17
CA LEU A 178 3.32 -12.59 15.81
C LEU A 178 3.08 -12.48 14.30
N TYR A 179 4.13 -12.57 13.49
CA TYR A 179 4.08 -12.47 12.01
C TYR A 179 4.35 -13.80 11.31
N ARG A 180 4.07 -14.91 11.99
CA ARG A 180 4.21 -16.25 11.42
C ARG A 180 3.23 -16.40 10.26
N GLU A 181 3.75 -16.84 9.11
CA GLU A 181 2.89 -17.26 8.00
C GLU A 181 2.18 -18.55 8.42
N ARG A 182 0.85 -18.51 8.40
CA ARG A 182 0.04 -19.67 8.79
C ARG A 182 -0.13 -20.54 7.55
N GLY A 183 0.18 -21.84 7.68
CA GLY A 183 0.09 -22.84 6.60
C GLY A 183 -1.27 -22.83 5.93
#